data_AF-A0A2V1DB73-F1
#
_entry.id   AF-A0A2V1DB73-F1
#
_cell.length_a   1.000
_cell.length_b   1.000
_cell.length_c   1.000
_cell.angle_alpha   90.00
_cell.angle_beta   90.00
_cell.angle_gamma   90.00
#
_symmetry.space_group_name_H-M   'P 1'
#
loop_
_entity.id
_entity.type
_entity.pdbx_description
1 polymer ?
#
loop_
_entity_poly.entity_id
_entity_poly.type
_entity_poly.pdbx_seq_one_letter_code
_entity_poly.pdbx_strand_id
1 'polypeptide(L)'
;MSEYVNHDMQLAALDTPIDDTDWTALKKEVMSEPWIDWIDWSACEEHESTEQGPEGLIPENRRIGLFESPIQGMTSSQPTSAPPTTQTRSYQCDFTGCKSKRSFKRVSELNRHKKIHDRKLFPCPAVECGRIGDRAFPREDKLRDHIVAGHDAEDRFLCLIPRCACGLSFTKDIMGVHHDGLSSPFSTLRYHRSCPFEKCPERFTLNRLSHFPRYHLVESKYSRIRTHISQEHTLESRTKFATLIHAHGYHHSTLEVLCPVCPNQSVFQNVLDFYYHFLEIHCHVGDARVIADALQIYQQYSREWFREHNLYKLLRQCTDFSDEIHQNRRTILRLWPEFIEHPVWDDIKSWKLKRSGLRKEE
;
A
#
# COMPACT_ATOMS: atom_id res chain seq x y z
N MET A 1 -35.51 -11.96 42.29
CA MET A 1 -35.74 -10.62 41.71
C MET A 1 -35.45 -10.76 40.23
N SER A 2 -36.38 -11.41 39.51
CA SER A 2 -37.37 -10.79 38.61
C SER A 2 -36.67 -10.28 37.34
N GLU A 3 -36.60 -11.10 36.29
CA GLU A 3 -37.60 -11.18 35.22
C GLU A 3 -37.70 -9.88 34.41
N TYR A 4 -37.11 -9.89 33.21
CA TYR A 4 -37.50 -9.01 32.12
C TYR A 4 -37.19 -9.71 30.78
N VAL A 5 -38.08 -10.62 30.37
CA VAL A 5 -38.18 -11.11 29.00
C VAL A 5 -39.46 -10.51 28.44
N ASN A 6 -39.32 -9.71 27.38
CA ASN A 6 -40.45 -9.09 26.69
C ASN A 6 -40.96 -10.07 25.62
N HIS A 7 -42.01 -10.81 25.94
CA HIS A 7 -42.79 -11.59 24.99
C HIS A 7 -43.88 -10.70 24.39
N ASP A 8 -43.58 -10.06 23.25
CA ASP A 8 -44.58 -9.67 22.25
C ASP A 8 -43.87 -9.14 20.99
N MET A 9 -43.44 -10.06 20.13
CA MET A 9 -43.28 -9.81 18.70
C MET A 9 -43.85 -11.02 17.96
N GLN A 10 -45.11 -10.91 17.58
CA GLN A 10 -45.77 -11.85 16.68
C GLN A 10 -45.16 -11.68 15.27
N LEU A 11 -44.41 -12.68 14.81
CA LEU A 11 -43.99 -12.80 13.42
C LEU A 11 -45.16 -13.42 12.63
N ALA A 12 -45.64 -12.68 11.63
CA ALA A 12 -46.59 -13.19 10.66
C ALA A 12 -45.92 -14.28 9.81
N ALA A 13 -46.54 -15.46 9.75
CA ALA A 13 -46.14 -16.53 8.85
C ALA A 13 -46.41 -16.10 7.40
N LEU A 14 -45.35 -15.91 6.62
CA LEU A 14 -45.41 -15.78 5.16
C LEU A 14 -45.11 -17.15 4.56
N ASP A 15 -46.16 -17.95 4.38
CA ASP A 15 -46.14 -19.16 3.57
C ASP A 15 -46.23 -18.78 2.08
N THR A 16 -45.08 -18.54 1.45
CA THR A 16 -44.97 -18.62 -0.01
C THR A 16 -43.69 -19.39 -0.38
N PRO A 17 -43.77 -20.46 -1.20
CA PRO A 17 -42.60 -21.18 -1.65
C PRO A 17 -41.76 -20.29 -2.58
N ILE A 18 -40.54 -19.96 -2.15
CA ILE A 18 -39.53 -19.28 -2.96
C ILE A 18 -38.77 -20.36 -3.73
N ASP A 19 -39.40 -20.95 -4.74
CA ASP A 19 -38.67 -21.86 -5.62
C ASP A 19 -39.28 -21.89 -7.03
N ASP A 20 -39.18 -20.75 -7.74
CA ASP A 20 -39.27 -20.74 -9.21
C ASP A 20 -38.80 -19.40 -9.82
N THR A 21 -37.60 -18.93 -9.44
CA THR A 21 -36.98 -17.79 -10.15
C THR A 21 -36.07 -18.32 -11.25
N ASP A 22 -36.50 -18.17 -12.50
CA ASP A 22 -35.74 -18.58 -13.68
C ASP A 22 -34.53 -17.64 -13.92
N TRP A 23 -33.39 -18.03 -13.37
CA TRP A 23 -32.10 -17.34 -13.51
C TRP A 23 -31.50 -17.43 -14.92
N THR A 24 -32.07 -18.25 -15.83
CA THR A 24 -31.52 -18.38 -17.18
C THR A 24 -31.77 -17.14 -18.04
N ALA A 25 -32.83 -16.39 -17.77
CA ALA A 25 -33.11 -15.12 -18.44
C ALA A 25 -32.11 -14.02 -18.04
N LEU A 26 -31.79 -13.90 -16.75
CA LEU A 26 -30.85 -12.87 -16.23
C LEU A 26 -29.42 -13.10 -16.73
N LYS A 27 -29.01 -14.37 -16.86
CA LYS A 27 -27.67 -14.74 -17.36
C LYS A 27 -27.48 -14.39 -18.84
N LYS A 28 -28.56 -14.39 -19.63
CA LYS A 28 -28.51 -14.09 -21.06
C LYS A 28 -28.40 -12.58 -21.32
N GLU A 29 -28.99 -11.77 -20.45
CA GLU A 29 -28.96 -10.31 -20.53
C GLU A 29 -27.58 -9.76 -20.12
N VAL A 30 -27.01 -10.24 -19.01
CA VAL A 30 -25.70 -9.82 -18.48
C VAL A 30 -24.54 -10.17 -19.43
N MET A 31 -24.67 -11.24 -20.21
CA MET A 31 -23.63 -11.68 -21.15
C MET A 31 -23.73 -11.05 -22.54
N SER A 32 -24.73 -10.18 -22.79
CA SER A 32 -24.97 -9.58 -24.12
C SER A 32 -24.50 -8.13 -24.25
N GLU A 33 -23.98 -7.52 -23.18
CA GLU A 33 -23.43 -6.17 -23.26
C GLU A 33 -22.01 -6.17 -23.86
N PRO A 34 -21.75 -5.37 -24.90
CA PRO A 34 -20.44 -5.29 -25.53
C PRO A 34 -19.46 -4.58 -24.59
N TRP A 35 -18.50 -5.35 -24.06
CA TRP A 35 -17.40 -4.82 -23.28
C TRP A 35 -16.57 -3.89 -24.15
N ILE A 36 -16.46 -2.63 -23.73
CA ILE A 36 -15.64 -1.61 -24.36
C ILE A 36 -14.18 -1.98 -24.09
N ASP A 37 -13.52 -2.60 -25.06
CA ASP A 37 -12.07 -2.60 -25.16
C ASP A 37 -11.62 -1.15 -25.32
N TRP A 38 -10.80 -0.66 -24.39
CA TRP A 38 -9.75 0.34 -24.58
C TRP A 38 -9.06 0.55 -23.21
N ILE A 39 -7.85 0.02 -23.06
CA ILE A 39 -6.64 0.78 -22.68
C ILE A 39 -5.47 -0.04 -23.25
N ASP A 40 -4.89 0.50 -24.32
CA ASP A 40 -3.61 0.09 -24.88
C ASP A 40 -2.49 0.61 -23.96
N TRP A 41 -1.80 -0.31 -23.30
CA TRP A 41 -0.71 -0.03 -22.34
C TRP A 41 0.67 0.10 -23.02
N SER A 42 0.75 0.16 -24.35
CA SER A 42 2.02 0.11 -25.09
C SER A 42 2.82 1.43 -25.12
N ALA A 43 2.36 2.51 -24.49
CA ALA A 43 2.91 3.86 -24.72
C ALA A 43 3.62 4.51 -23.51
N CYS A 44 4.19 3.73 -22.57
CA CYS A 44 4.84 4.30 -21.38
C CYS A 44 6.34 3.99 -21.21
N GLU A 45 7.02 3.43 -22.20
CA GLU A 45 8.48 3.26 -22.17
C GLU A 45 9.10 4.13 -23.26
N GLU A 46 9.64 5.29 -22.88
CA GLU A 46 10.80 5.97 -23.49
C GLU A 46 10.94 7.37 -22.87
N HIS A 47 11.72 7.48 -21.80
CA HIS A 47 12.42 8.72 -21.47
C HIS A 47 13.76 8.34 -20.83
N GLU A 48 14.73 8.16 -21.71
CA GLU A 48 16.15 7.99 -21.45
C GLU A 48 16.71 9.34 -20.99
N SER A 49 17.31 9.37 -19.80
CA SER A 49 17.95 10.53 -19.21
C SER A 49 19.41 10.62 -19.64
N THR A 50 19.70 11.56 -20.53
CA THR A 50 21.07 11.97 -20.89
C THR A 50 21.69 12.77 -19.76
N GLU A 51 22.75 12.22 -19.15
CA GLU A 51 23.67 12.94 -18.27
C GLU A 51 24.62 13.83 -19.09
N GLN A 52 24.74 15.11 -18.72
CA GLN A 52 25.88 15.94 -19.09
C GLN A 52 26.37 16.73 -17.86
N GLY A 53 27.67 16.57 -17.58
CA GLY A 53 28.42 17.25 -16.54
C GLY A 53 28.76 18.71 -16.87
N PRO A 54 29.62 19.36 -16.06
CA PRO A 54 29.41 20.74 -15.64
C PRO A 54 30.06 21.79 -16.54
N GLU A 55 29.35 22.90 -16.79
CA GLU A 55 29.90 24.12 -17.38
C GLU A 55 30.28 25.14 -16.30
N GLY A 56 31.50 25.64 -16.41
CA GLY A 56 31.91 26.91 -15.83
C GLY A 56 31.97 28.01 -16.89
N LEU A 57 31.86 29.25 -16.40
CA LEU A 57 32.28 30.53 -16.99
C LEU A 57 31.29 31.28 -17.92
N ILE A 58 30.77 32.37 -17.34
CA ILE A 58 30.20 33.62 -17.89
C ILE A 58 31.30 34.28 -18.79
N PRO A 59 31.03 35.02 -19.92
CA PRO A 59 30.21 36.24 -19.89
C PRO A 59 29.46 36.75 -21.16
N GLU A 60 28.54 37.68 -20.84
CA GLU A 60 28.17 38.94 -21.54
C GLU A 60 27.38 38.99 -22.86
N ASN A 61 26.33 39.82 -22.79
CA ASN A 61 25.78 40.76 -23.79
C ASN A 61 25.48 40.26 -25.22
N ARG A 62 24.19 40.27 -25.61
CA ARG A 62 23.70 41.21 -26.65
C ARG A 62 22.18 41.24 -26.83
N ARG A 63 21.75 42.47 -27.08
CA ARG A 63 20.45 42.98 -27.50
C ARG A 63 20.15 42.67 -28.98
N ILE A 64 18.84 42.54 -29.26
CA ILE A 64 18.08 42.97 -30.47
C ILE A 64 18.20 42.14 -31.77
N GLY A 65 17.02 41.87 -32.36
CA GLY A 65 16.78 41.53 -33.76
C GLY A 65 15.49 40.71 -33.91
N LEU A 66 14.30 41.31 -33.99
CA LEU A 66 13.61 41.71 -35.23
C LEU A 66 13.79 40.68 -36.37
N PHE A 67 12.75 39.89 -36.61
CA PHE A 67 12.52 39.24 -37.89
C PHE A 67 11.03 39.29 -38.21
N GLU A 68 10.65 40.29 -38.99
CA GLU A 68 9.41 40.30 -39.77
C GLU A 68 9.67 39.55 -41.07
N SER A 69 8.70 38.74 -41.50
CA SER A 69 8.43 38.54 -42.91
C SER A 69 7.03 37.95 -43.14
N PRO A 70 6.47 38.17 -44.34
CA PRO A 70 5.06 38.47 -44.54
C PRO A 70 4.30 37.36 -45.27
N ILE A 71 2.99 37.25 -45.05
CA ILE A 71 2.10 36.54 -45.97
C ILE A 71 0.91 37.45 -46.28
N GLN A 72 0.91 37.94 -47.51
CA GLN A 72 -0.20 38.63 -48.16
C GLN A 72 -1.25 37.63 -48.64
N GLY A 73 -2.51 38.05 -48.53
CA GLY A 73 -3.52 37.86 -49.57
C GLY A 73 -4.34 36.57 -49.52
N MET A 74 -5.62 36.71 -49.18
CA MET A 74 -6.68 36.66 -50.20
C MET A 74 -8.06 36.82 -49.54
N THR A 75 -8.73 37.90 -49.92
CA THR A 75 -10.13 38.19 -49.62
C THR A 75 -11.04 37.38 -50.53
N SER A 76 -12.04 36.70 -49.97
CA SER A 76 -13.24 36.30 -50.72
C SER A 76 -14.46 36.39 -49.80
N SER A 77 -15.31 37.36 -50.11
CA SER A 77 -16.55 37.70 -49.44
C SER A 77 -17.70 36.89 -50.04
N GLN A 78 -18.42 36.13 -49.21
CA GLN A 78 -19.79 35.73 -49.51
C GLN A 78 -20.70 35.91 -48.28
N PRO A 79 -22.01 36.20 -48.50
CA PRO A 79 -22.86 36.80 -47.48
C PRO A 79 -23.77 35.76 -46.80
N THR A 80 -24.01 36.02 -45.51
CA THR A 80 -25.22 35.72 -44.72
C THR A 80 -25.84 34.32 -44.82
N SER A 81 -25.66 33.54 -43.75
CA SER A 81 -26.82 33.04 -42.98
C SER A 81 -26.41 32.97 -41.51
N ALA A 82 -27.11 33.75 -40.67
CA ALA A 82 -26.93 33.69 -39.22
C ALA A 82 -27.35 32.28 -38.76
N PRO A 83 -26.49 31.53 -38.06
CA PRO A 83 -26.92 30.29 -37.45
C PRO A 83 -27.97 30.63 -36.38
N PRO A 84 -29.03 29.81 -36.22
CA PRO A 84 -30.00 30.02 -35.17
C PRO A 84 -29.24 30.13 -33.86
N THR A 85 -29.52 31.17 -33.09
CA THR A 85 -28.94 31.40 -31.76
C THR A 85 -29.49 30.32 -30.83
N THR A 86 -28.98 29.09 -30.97
CA THR A 86 -29.18 28.02 -30.01
C THR A 86 -28.57 28.52 -28.72
N GLN A 87 -29.44 28.98 -27.81
CA GLN A 87 -29.10 29.25 -26.42
C GLN A 87 -28.38 28.01 -25.91
N THR A 88 -27.04 28.08 -25.90
CA THR A 88 -26.21 26.97 -25.45
C THR A 88 -26.43 26.93 -23.95
N ARG A 89 -27.32 26.05 -23.50
CA ARG A 89 -27.62 25.86 -22.08
C ARG A 89 -26.30 25.59 -21.37
N SER A 90 -25.79 26.60 -20.68
CA SER A 90 -24.53 26.53 -19.97
C SER A 90 -24.83 25.99 -18.58
N TYR A 91 -24.22 24.87 -18.23
CA TYR A 91 -24.47 24.19 -16.96
C TYR A 91 -23.57 24.78 -15.88
N GLN A 92 -24.12 25.11 -14.71
CA GLN A 92 -23.34 25.65 -13.58
C GLN A 92 -23.41 24.70 -12.39
N CYS A 93 -22.37 24.73 -11.55
CA CYS A 93 -22.35 23.96 -10.31
C CYS A 93 -23.15 24.69 -9.23
N ASP A 94 -24.09 23.98 -8.63
CA ASP A 94 -24.98 24.41 -7.55
C ASP A 94 -24.38 24.20 -6.14
N PHE A 95 -23.21 23.56 -6.04
CA PHE A 95 -22.56 23.28 -4.76
C PHE A 95 -22.15 24.57 -4.02
N THR A 96 -22.61 24.71 -2.77
CA THR A 96 -22.38 25.87 -1.92
C THR A 96 -20.89 26.10 -1.68
N GLY A 97 -20.38 27.27 -2.07
CA GLY A 97 -18.96 27.62 -1.93
C GLY A 97 -18.04 27.05 -3.02
N CYS A 98 -18.58 26.47 -4.10
CA CYS A 98 -17.78 26.03 -5.23
C CYS A 98 -17.05 27.21 -5.90
N LYS A 99 -15.71 27.17 -5.91
CA LYS A 99 -14.87 28.24 -6.49
C LYS A 99 -14.85 28.24 -8.02
N SER A 100 -15.36 27.21 -8.69
CA SER A 100 -15.37 27.19 -10.16
C SER A 100 -16.52 28.07 -10.67
N LYS A 101 -16.22 29.32 -11.00
CA LYS A 101 -17.13 30.21 -11.76
C LYS A 101 -17.30 29.80 -13.23
N ARG A 102 -16.78 28.64 -13.63
CA ARG A 102 -16.84 28.16 -15.03
C ARG A 102 -18.21 27.57 -15.29
N SER A 103 -18.84 28.02 -16.37
CA SER A 103 -20.00 27.35 -16.95
C SER A 103 -19.51 26.21 -17.86
N PHE A 104 -20.13 25.04 -17.71
CA PHE A 104 -19.82 23.84 -18.48
C PHE A 104 -20.68 23.81 -19.73
N LYS A 105 -20.11 23.38 -20.87
CA LYS A 105 -20.84 23.32 -22.15
C LYS A 105 -21.73 22.08 -22.25
N ARG A 106 -21.44 21.05 -21.44
CA ARG A 106 -22.13 19.75 -21.45
C ARG A 106 -22.48 19.28 -20.04
N VAL A 107 -23.60 18.56 -19.90
CA VAL A 107 -24.01 17.91 -18.64
C VAL A 107 -22.94 16.93 -18.15
N SER A 108 -22.28 16.22 -19.06
CA SER A 108 -21.21 15.27 -18.71
C SER A 108 -20.02 15.94 -18.00
N GLU A 109 -19.66 17.15 -18.42
CA GLU A 109 -18.60 17.94 -17.78
C GLU A 109 -19.04 18.43 -16.39
N LEU A 110 -20.30 18.87 -16.24
CA LEU A 110 -20.87 19.20 -14.93
C LEU A 110 -20.88 17.99 -14.00
N ASN A 111 -21.33 16.83 -14.46
CA ASN A 111 -21.38 15.61 -13.65
C ASN A 111 -19.98 15.17 -13.22
N ARG A 112 -18.98 15.27 -14.11
CA ARG A 112 -17.57 15.04 -13.76
C ARG A 112 -17.07 16.05 -12.73
N HIS A 113 -17.50 17.30 -12.80
CA HIS A 113 -17.17 18.31 -11.81
C HIS A 113 -17.88 18.08 -10.46
N LYS A 114 -19.17 17.71 -10.46
CA LYS A 114 -19.93 17.39 -9.24
C LYS A 114 -19.32 16.22 -8.46
N LYS A 115 -18.73 15.24 -9.17
CA LYS A 115 -17.91 14.18 -8.55
C LYS A 115 -16.70 14.68 -7.76
N ILE A 116 -16.31 15.96 -7.89
CA ILE A 116 -15.24 16.57 -7.08
C ILE A 116 -15.78 16.98 -5.70
N HIS A 117 -17.04 17.42 -5.64
CA HIS A 117 -17.70 17.81 -4.39
C HIS A 117 -18.14 16.60 -3.58
N ASP A 118 -18.54 15.53 -4.25
CA ASP A 118 -18.86 14.24 -3.64
C ASP A 118 -17.61 13.38 -3.36
N ARG A 119 -16.41 13.99 -3.35
CA ARG A 119 -15.19 13.26 -3.03
C ARG A 119 -15.20 12.91 -1.55
N LYS A 120 -15.26 11.61 -1.28
CA LYS A 120 -14.93 11.07 0.03
C LYS A 120 -13.55 11.58 0.44
N LEU A 121 -13.50 12.32 1.54
CA LEU A 121 -12.25 12.72 2.16
C LEU A 121 -11.65 11.54 2.94
N PHE A 122 -10.33 11.51 3.02
CA PHE A 122 -9.53 10.47 3.65
C PHE A 122 -8.85 11.07 4.91
N PRO A 123 -9.47 10.95 6.08
CA PRO A 123 -8.89 11.45 7.33
C PRO A 123 -7.69 10.60 7.74
N CYS A 124 -6.71 11.23 8.41
CA CYS A 124 -5.61 10.49 9.01
C CYS A 124 -6.12 9.70 10.24
N PRO A 125 -5.85 8.38 10.34
CA PRO A 125 -6.28 7.59 11.50
C PRO A 125 -5.38 7.72 12.74
N ALA A 126 -4.27 8.46 12.65
CA ALA A 126 -3.38 8.63 13.80
C ALA A 126 -4.09 9.40 14.92
N VAL A 127 -3.99 8.90 16.16
CA VAL A 127 -4.77 9.38 17.33
C VAL A 127 -4.59 10.89 17.57
N GLU A 128 -3.42 11.43 17.28
CA GLU A 128 -3.07 12.84 17.54
C GLU A 128 -2.93 13.69 16.27
N CYS A 129 -3.39 13.17 15.12
CA CYS A 129 -3.25 13.90 13.86
C CYS A 129 -4.45 14.80 13.58
N GLY A 130 -4.20 16.11 13.43
CA GLY A 130 -5.22 17.11 13.09
C GLY A 130 -5.72 17.09 11.63
N ARG A 131 -5.32 16.10 10.81
CA ARG A 131 -5.74 15.94 9.41
C ARG A 131 -7.06 15.17 9.30
N ILE A 132 -8.11 15.72 9.92
CA ILE A 132 -9.47 15.17 9.98
C ILE A 132 -10.51 16.20 9.49
N GLY A 133 -11.74 15.76 9.20
CA GLY A 133 -12.83 16.63 8.73
C GLY A 133 -12.46 17.38 7.44
N ASP A 134 -12.64 18.70 7.43
CA ASP A 134 -12.32 19.56 6.28
C ASP A 134 -10.81 19.63 5.94
N ARG A 135 -9.95 19.16 6.86
CA ARG A 135 -8.49 19.07 6.67
C ARG A 135 -8.02 17.69 6.22
N ALA A 136 -8.94 16.76 6.03
CA ALA A 136 -8.66 15.43 5.51
C ALA A 136 -8.22 15.47 4.04
N PHE A 137 -7.55 14.42 3.60
CA PHE A 137 -6.96 14.39 2.27
C PHE A 137 -8.04 14.10 1.22
N PRO A 138 -8.04 14.78 0.06
CA PRO A 138 -9.01 14.53 -1.00
C PRO A 138 -8.75 13.24 -1.78
N ARG A 139 -7.60 12.60 -1.54
CA ARG A 139 -7.17 11.38 -2.21
C ARG A 139 -6.36 10.47 -1.28
N GLU A 140 -6.42 9.18 -1.56
CA GLU A 140 -5.76 8.13 -0.80
C GLU A 140 -4.22 8.16 -0.91
N ASP A 141 -3.68 8.48 -2.09
CA ASP A 141 -2.24 8.63 -2.31
C ASP A 141 -1.65 9.69 -1.38
N LYS A 142 -2.33 10.84 -1.25
CA LYS A 142 -1.87 11.95 -0.40
C LYS A 142 -1.96 11.63 1.09
N LEU A 143 -2.97 10.87 1.50
CA LEU A 143 -3.02 10.35 2.86
C LEU A 143 -1.84 9.41 3.13
N ARG A 144 -1.53 8.51 2.19
CA ARG A 144 -0.40 7.57 2.32
C ARG A 144 0.93 8.32 2.41
N ASP A 145 1.17 9.26 1.50
CA ASP A 145 2.37 10.12 1.50
C ASP A 145 2.53 10.82 2.84
N HIS A 146 1.43 11.39 3.36
CA HIS A 146 1.41 12.03 4.66
C HIS A 146 1.76 11.06 5.80
N ILE A 147 1.22 9.85 5.81
CA ILE A 147 1.53 8.87 6.86
C ILE A 147 2.98 8.41 6.76
N VAL A 148 3.50 8.21 5.57
CA VAL A 148 4.89 7.79 5.37
C VAL A 148 5.86 8.87 5.84
N ALA A 149 5.59 10.14 5.49
CA ALA A 149 6.48 11.26 5.77
C ALA A 149 6.30 11.89 7.16
N GLY A 150 5.08 11.91 7.68
CA GLY A 150 4.71 12.69 8.87
C GLY A 150 4.46 11.88 10.14
N HIS A 151 4.53 10.54 10.07
CA HIS A 151 4.32 9.66 11.22
C HIS A 151 5.45 8.66 11.39
N ASP A 152 5.85 8.45 12.63
CA ASP A 152 6.90 7.51 13.01
C ASP A 152 6.35 6.08 13.19
N ALA A 153 7.24 5.11 13.40
CA ALA A 153 6.87 3.71 13.51
C ALA A 153 6.00 3.42 14.76
N GLU A 154 6.19 4.18 15.83
CA GLU A 154 5.52 4.01 17.12
C GLU A 154 4.20 4.79 17.22
N ASP A 155 3.91 5.68 16.27
CA ASP A 155 2.64 6.41 16.22
C ASP A 155 1.47 5.42 16.15
N ARG A 156 0.42 5.70 16.94
CA ARG A 156 -0.76 4.85 17.05
C ARG A 156 -1.86 5.29 16.09
N PHE A 157 -2.41 4.34 15.37
CA PHE A 157 -3.46 4.51 14.37
C PHE A 157 -4.71 3.74 14.76
N LEU A 158 -5.89 4.37 14.64
CA LEU A 158 -7.18 3.72 14.80
C LEU A 158 -7.60 3.02 13.51
N CYS A 159 -8.17 1.82 13.63
CA CYS A 159 -8.77 1.18 12.46
C CYS A 159 -10.10 1.89 12.10
N LEU A 160 -10.14 2.53 10.93
CA LEU A 160 -11.34 3.24 10.43
C LEU A 160 -12.21 2.41 9.48
N ILE A 161 -11.98 1.10 9.40
CA ILE A 161 -12.76 0.24 8.52
C ILE A 161 -14.16 0.08 9.14
N PRO A 162 -15.25 0.52 8.47
CA PRO A 162 -16.59 0.53 9.06
C PRO A 162 -17.13 -0.85 9.48
N ARG A 163 -16.53 -1.94 8.99
CA ARG A 163 -16.89 -3.33 9.31
C ARG A 163 -15.83 -4.04 10.16
N CYS A 164 -14.75 -3.35 10.53
CA CYS A 164 -13.77 -3.91 11.43
C CYS A 164 -14.17 -3.55 12.86
N ALA A 165 -14.71 -4.53 13.59
CA ALA A 165 -15.14 -4.35 14.97
C ALA A 165 -13.98 -4.42 15.98
N CYS A 166 -12.74 -4.15 15.56
CA CYS A 166 -11.61 -4.25 16.48
C CYS A 166 -11.63 -3.07 17.47
N GLY A 167 -11.94 -1.85 17.03
CA GLY A 167 -11.86 -0.65 17.88
C GLY A 167 -10.45 -0.40 18.45
N LEU A 168 -9.44 -1.14 17.97
CA LEU A 168 -8.08 -1.13 18.48
C LEU A 168 -7.26 -0.03 17.81
N SER A 169 -6.23 0.41 18.53
CA SER A 169 -5.14 1.21 17.98
C SER A 169 -3.90 0.37 17.76
N PHE A 170 -3.25 0.54 16.61
CA PHE A 170 -2.05 -0.20 16.21
C PHE A 170 -0.92 0.76 15.89
N THR A 171 0.32 0.34 16.09
CA THR A 171 1.49 1.06 15.55
C THR A 171 1.47 1.03 14.02
N LYS A 172 2.24 1.90 13.36
CA LYS A 172 2.25 2.07 11.90
C LYS A 172 2.47 0.75 11.13
N ASP A 173 3.43 -0.05 11.58
CA ASP A 173 3.79 -1.35 11.02
C ASP A 173 2.68 -2.39 11.22
N ILE A 174 2.13 -2.47 12.43
CA ILE A 174 1.06 -3.39 12.80
C ILE A 174 -0.26 -3.03 12.11
N MET A 175 -0.52 -1.74 11.87
CA MET A 175 -1.67 -1.31 11.07
C MET A 175 -1.60 -1.89 9.65
N GLY A 176 -0.39 -1.95 9.06
CA GLY A 176 -0.17 -2.63 7.78
C GLY A 176 -0.42 -4.13 7.84
N VAL A 177 -0.19 -4.77 9.00
CA VAL A 177 -0.55 -6.18 9.23
C VAL A 177 -2.06 -6.36 9.32
N HIS A 178 -2.70 -5.54 10.14
CA HIS A 178 -4.14 -5.56 10.35
C HIS A 178 -4.92 -5.37 9.04
N HIS A 179 -4.43 -4.50 8.15
CA HIS A 179 -5.08 -4.17 6.88
C HIS A 179 -4.59 -5.00 5.69
N ASP A 180 -3.69 -5.97 5.89
CA ASP A 180 -3.25 -6.83 4.81
C ASP A 180 -4.42 -7.61 4.22
N GLY A 181 -4.38 -7.92 2.91
CA GLY A 181 -5.48 -8.56 2.19
C GLY A 181 -6.72 -7.68 1.95
N LEU A 182 -6.75 -6.47 2.49
CA LEU A 182 -7.75 -5.46 2.18
C LEU A 182 -7.20 -4.49 1.13
N SER A 183 -8.03 -4.06 0.18
CA SER A 183 -7.69 -2.97 -0.73
C SER A 183 -7.68 -1.65 0.05
N SER A 184 -6.61 -1.45 0.82
CA SER A 184 -6.48 -0.40 1.82
C SER A 184 -5.11 0.27 1.72
N PRO A 185 -5.04 1.61 1.87
CA PRO A 185 -3.77 2.34 1.77
C PRO A 185 -2.75 1.93 2.83
N PHE A 186 -3.26 1.39 3.94
CA PHE A 186 -2.45 1.01 5.09
C PHE A 186 -1.69 -0.30 4.88
N SER A 187 -2.16 -1.18 3.99
CA SER A 187 -1.54 -2.49 3.75
C SER A 187 -0.06 -2.38 3.36
N THR A 188 0.33 -1.32 2.66
CA THR A 188 1.72 -1.10 2.23
C THR A 188 2.60 -0.47 3.31
N LEU A 189 2.04 0.00 4.44
CA LEU A 189 2.82 0.67 5.50
C LEU A 189 3.93 -0.20 6.08
N ARG A 190 3.73 -1.52 6.11
CA ARG A 190 4.72 -2.51 6.53
C ARG A 190 5.98 -2.56 5.68
N TYR A 191 6.03 -1.87 4.54
CA TYR A 191 7.22 -1.81 3.68
C TYR A 191 8.05 -0.55 3.88
N HIS A 192 7.54 0.43 4.61
CA HIS A 192 8.26 1.67 4.87
C HIS A 192 9.11 1.51 6.13
N ARG A 193 10.37 1.92 6.06
CA ARG A 193 11.33 1.89 7.17
C ARG A 193 11.92 3.28 7.35
N SER A 194 11.99 3.74 8.58
CA SER A 194 12.77 4.92 8.95
C SER A 194 14.16 4.51 9.40
N CYS A 195 15.15 5.36 9.15
CA CYS A 195 16.45 5.25 9.79
C CYS A 195 16.26 5.27 11.33
N PRO A 196 16.92 4.39 12.10
CA PRO A 196 16.77 4.32 13.56
C PRO A 196 17.37 5.53 14.31
N PHE A 197 18.10 6.40 13.62
CA PHE A 197 18.71 7.59 14.21
C PHE A 197 17.71 8.72 14.33
N GLU A 198 17.57 9.24 15.55
CA GLU A 198 16.79 10.45 15.80
C GLU A 198 17.29 11.59 14.91
N LYS A 199 16.36 12.31 14.27
CA LYS A 199 16.62 13.42 13.32
C LYS A 199 17.17 13.03 11.95
N CYS A 200 17.41 11.75 11.66
CA CYS A 200 17.71 11.35 10.29
C CYS A 200 16.41 11.37 9.46
N PRO A 201 16.33 12.17 8.38
CA PRO A 201 15.11 12.27 7.57
C PRO A 201 14.94 11.09 6.60
N GLU A 202 15.96 10.24 6.46
CA GLU A 202 15.93 9.17 5.47
C GLU A 202 14.86 8.12 5.76
N ARG A 203 14.14 7.77 4.69
CA ARG A 203 13.03 6.81 4.69
C ARG A 203 13.20 5.86 3.51
N PHE A 204 13.08 4.57 3.78
CA PHE A 204 13.21 3.52 2.78
C PHE A 204 11.85 2.92 2.50
N THR A 205 11.52 2.75 1.22
CA THR A 205 10.37 1.96 0.81
C THR A 205 10.89 0.66 0.21
N LEU A 206 10.60 -0.44 0.89
CA LEU A 206 10.82 -1.76 0.33
C LEU A 206 9.72 -1.98 -0.72
N ASN A 207 10.06 -2.01 -2.01
CA ASN A 207 9.04 -2.29 -3.01
C ASN A 207 8.40 -3.64 -2.68
N ARG A 208 7.06 -3.68 -2.58
CA ARG A 208 6.30 -4.93 -2.51
C ARG A 208 6.89 -5.83 -3.59
N LEU A 209 7.29 -7.04 -3.21
CA LEU A 209 7.80 -8.01 -4.18
C LEU A 209 6.60 -8.45 -5.04
N SER A 210 6.19 -7.59 -5.97
CA SER A 210 5.18 -7.87 -6.97
C SER A 210 5.83 -8.85 -7.93
N HIS A 211 5.68 -10.13 -7.64
CA HIS A 211 6.37 -11.24 -8.27
C HIS A 211 7.88 -11.24 -7.98
N PHE A 212 8.34 -12.31 -7.33
CA PHE A 212 9.70 -12.51 -6.82
C PHE A 212 10.80 -11.97 -7.74
N PRO A 213 11.56 -10.94 -7.30
CA PRO A 213 12.79 -10.55 -7.94
C PRO A 213 13.86 -11.63 -7.77
N ARG A 214 14.81 -11.67 -8.71
CA ARG A 214 16.03 -12.46 -8.63
C ARG A 214 16.73 -12.23 -7.26
N TYR A 215 17.34 -13.25 -6.67
CA TYR A 215 18.11 -13.20 -5.41
C TYR A 215 18.89 -11.89 -5.18
N HIS A 216 19.64 -11.43 -6.19
CA HIS A 216 20.42 -10.19 -6.13
C HIS A 216 19.60 -8.89 -5.93
N LEU A 217 18.33 -8.87 -6.37
CA LEU A 217 17.42 -7.74 -6.20
C LEU A 217 16.75 -7.71 -4.83
N VAL A 218 16.78 -8.82 -4.09
CA VAL A 218 16.29 -8.88 -2.70
C VAL A 218 17.37 -8.30 -1.79
N GLU A 219 18.60 -8.78 -1.92
CA GLU A 219 19.71 -8.29 -1.10
C GLU A 219 19.97 -6.80 -1.32
N SER A 220 19.93 -6.32 -2.57
CA SER A 220 20.14 -4.89 -2.88
C SER A 220 19.07 -3.96 -2.29
N LYS A 221 17.88 -4.48 -1.93
CA LYS A 221 16.79 -3.68 -1.34
C LYS A 221 16.91 -3.61 0.18
N TYR A 222 17.16 -4.74 0.84
CA TYR A 222 17.35 -4.79 2.29
C TYR A 222 18.70 -4.19 2.70
N SER A 223 19.71 -4.22 1.83
CA SER A 223 20.99 -3.57 2.07
C SER A 223 20.88 -2.04 2.09
N ARG A 224 19.88 -1.41 1.47
CA ARG A 224 19.79 0.07 1.39
C ARG A 224 19.86 0.76 2.75
N ILE A 225 19.15 0.23 3.75
CA ILE A 225 19.20 0.81 5.10
C ILE A 225 20.56 0.58 5.76
N ARG A 226 21.16 -0.61 5.57
CA ARG A 226 22.50 -0.93 6.09
C ARG A 226 23.57 -0.07 5.45
N THR A 227 23.54 0.07 4.13
CA THR A 227 24.42 0.92 3.34
C THR A 227 24.30 2.36 3.78
N HIS A 228 23.08 2.89 3.89
CA HIS A 228 22.84 4.23 4.44
C HIS A 228 23.43 4.39 5.85
N ILE A 229 23.12 3.47 6.77
CA ILE A 229 23.65 3.53 8.14
C ILE A 229 25.18 3.50 8.14
N SER A 230 25.79 2.69 7.28
CA SER A 230 27.26 2.59 7.18
C SER A 230 27.93 3.83 6.61
N GLN A 231 27.27 4.53 5.68
CA GLN A 231 27.82 5.68 4.95
C GLN A 231 27.57 6.99 5.70
N GLU A 232 26.37 7.17 6.23
CA GLU A 232 25.92 8.45 6.80
C GLU A 232 26.10 8.53 8.32
N HIS A 233 26.34 7.39 9.00
CA HIS A 233 26.43 7.36 10.47
C HIS A 233 27.76 6.76 10.97
N THR A 234 28.47 7.55 11.77
CA THR A 234 29.74 7.14 12.37
C THR A 234 29.55 5.98 13.36
N LEU A 235 30.62 5.23 13.64
CA LEU A 235 30.59 4.14 14.61
C LEU A 235 30.23 4.64 16.02
N GLU A 236 30.71 5.82 16.41
CA GLU A 236 30.38 6.42 17.70
C GLU A 236 28.87 6.69 17.83
N SER A 237 28.26 7.28 16.79
CA SER A 237 26.81 7.48 16.76
C SER A 237 26.07 6.14 16.78
N ARG A 238 26.51 5.14 16.01
CA ARG A 238 25.92 3.80 16.04
C ARG A 238 25.96 3.17 17.43
N THR A 239 27.06 3.32 18.17
CA THR A 239 27.17 2.84 19.55
C THR A 239 26.20 3.57 20.48
N LYS A 240 26.03 4.89 20.33
CA LYS A 240 25.04 5.67 21.11
C LYS A 240 23.60 5.20 20.84
N PHE A 241 23.30 4.81 19.61
CA PHE A 241 21.98 4.33 19.18
C PHE A 241 21.88 2.79 19.13
N ALA A 242 22.77 2.06 19.79
CA ALA A 242 22.89 0.60 19.66
C ALA A 242 21.57 -0.14 19.95
N THR A 243 20.87 0.23 21.02
CA THR A 243 19.57 -0.36 21.38
C THR A 243 18.52 -0.19 20.30
N LEU A 244 18.47 0.98 19.65
CA LEU A 244 17.52 1.26 18.57
C LEU A 244 17.90 0.49 17.30
N ILE A 245 19.19 0.40 16.97
CA ILE A 245 19.67 -0.40 15.83
C ILE A 245 19.38 -1.90 16.06
N HIS A 246 19.57 -2.39 17.28
CA HIS A 246 19.24 -3.77 17.67
C HIS A 246 17.72 -4.02 17.58
N ALA A 247 16.88 -3.08 18.01
CA ALA A 247 15.43 -3.15 17.85
C ALA A 247 14.97 -3.10 16.38
N HIS A 248 15.85 -2.70 15.47
CA HIS A 248 15.65 -2.78 14.02
C HIS A 248 16.20 -4.09 13.41
N GLY A 249 16.79 -4.97 14.21
CA GLY A 249 17.30 -6.28 13.80
C GLY A 249 18.73 -6.25 13.27
N TYR A 250 19.53 -5.25 13.62
CA TYR A 250 20.92 -5.15 13.17
C TYR A 250 21.89 -5.01 14.33
N HIS A 251 23.10 -5.52 14.14
CA HIS A 251 24.21 -5.32 15.06
C HIS A 251 24.79 -3.92 14.90
N HIS A 252 24.97 -3.16 15.98
CA HIS A 252 25.31 -1.74 15.85
C HIS A 252 26.66 -1.46 15.18
N SER A 253 27.67 -2.31 15.37
CA SER A 253 29.02 -2.07 14.84
C SER A 253 29.20 -2.63 13.42
N THR A 254 28.80 -3.88 13.20
CA THR A 254 28.96 -4.58 11.91
C THR A 254 27.79 -4.36 10.95
N LEU A 255 26.63 -3.93 11.46
CA LEU A 255 25.37 -3.82 10.72
C LEU A 255 24.91 -5.15 10.11
N GLU A 256 25.42 -6.28 10.60
CA GLU A 256 24.93 -7.60 10.26
C GLU A 256 23.54 -7.82 10.86
N VAL A 257 22.78 -8.73 10.26
CA VAL A 257 21.41 -9.04 10.65
C VAL A 257 21.44 -9.89 11.91
N LEU A 258 20.66 -9.51 12.92
CA LEU A 258 20.52 -10.26 14.17
C LEU A 258 19.22 -11.08 14.13
N CYS A 259 19.28 -12.34 14.56
CA CYS A 259 18.08 -13.06 14.90
C CYS A 259 17.56 -12.59 16.28
N PRO A 260 16.36 -12.00 16.36
CA PRO A 260 15.84 -11.46 17.62
C PRO A 260 15.30 -12.54 18.57
N VAL A 261 15.16 -13.79 18.10
CA VAL A 261 14.61 -14.91 18.89
C VAL A 261 15.71 -15.75 19.54
N CYS A 262 16.90 -15.79 18.93
CA CYS A 262 18.02 -16.53 19.47
C CYS A 262 18.52 -15.95 20.81
N PRO A 263 18.72 -16.77 21.86
CA PRO A 263 19.28 -16.31 23.13
C PRO A 263 20.62 -15.59 23.00
N ASN A 264 21.46 -16.07 22.07
CA ASN A 264 22.78 -15.51 21.79
C ASN A 264 22.79 -14.51 20.62
N GLN A 265 21.63 -14.11 20.09
CA GLN A 265 21.49 -13.19 18.96
C GLN A 265 22.39 -13.58 17.77
N SER A 266 22.16 -14.78 17.21
CA SER A 266 22.87 -15.25 16.02
C SER A 266 22.94 -14.16 14.94
N VAL A 267 24.12 -14.02 14.33
CA VAL A 267 24.47 -12.93 13.42
C VAL A 267 24.59 -13.45 11.99
N PHE A 268 24.05 -12.70 11.02
CA PHE A 268 24.00 -13.10 9.62
C PHE A 268 24.47 -11.97 8.70
N GLN A 269 25.22 -12.33 7.66
CA GLN A 269 25.74 -11.34 6.71
C GLN A 269 24.64 -10.70 5.87
N ASN A 270 23.57 -11.45 5.60
CA ASN A 270 22.45 -11.01 4.78
C ASN A 270 21.10 -11.45 5.38
N VAL A 271 20.03 -10.83 4.91
CA VAL A 271 18.67 -11.07 5.43
C VAL A 271 18.16 -12.47 5.07
N LEU A 272 18.65 -13.06 3.98
CA LEU A 272 18.20 -14.38 3.56
C LEU A 272 18.74 -15.49 4.45
N ASP A 273 20.01 -15.43 4.85
CA ASP A 273 20.59 -16.36 5.83
C ASP A 273 19.81 -16.32 7.14
N PHE A 274 19.40 -15.12 7.57
CA PHE A 274 18.49 -14.96 8.70
C PHE A 274 17.14 -15.67 8.47
N TYR A 275 16.53 -15.57 7.27
CA TYR A 275 15.26 -16.26 6.99
C TYR A 275 15.41 -17.78 7.08
N TYR A 276 16.50 -18.33 6.57
CA TYR A 276 16.75 -19.77 6.67
C TYR A 276 16.91 -20.23 8.10
N HIS A 277 17.78 -19.54 8.83
CA HIS A 277 17.95 -19.79 10.25
C HIS A 277 16.61 -19.71 10.99
N PHE A 278 15.79 -18.70 10.70
CA PHE A 278 14.50 -18.55 11.35
C PHE A 278 13.56 -19.73 11.03
N LEU A 279 13.46 -20.14 9.77
CA LEU A 279 12.62 -21.26 9.37
C LEU A 279 13.11 -22.60 9.92
N GLU A 280 14.42 -22.81 10.00
CA GLU A 280 15.01 -24.07 10.46
C GLU A 280 14.97 -24.21 11.98
N ILE A 281 15.26 -23.14 12.71
CA ILE A 281 15.46 -23.18 14.17
C ILE A 281 14.22 -22.71 14.94
N HIS A 282 13.47 -21.75 14.40
CA HIS A 282 12.35 -21.10 15.10
C HIS A 282 10.98 -21.45 14.53
N CYS A 283 10.91 -22.03 13.33
CA CYS A 283 9.67 -22.60 12.83
C CYS A 283 9.72 -24.12 12.93
N HIS A 284 9.00 -24.70 13.89
CA HIS A 284 8.67 -26.12 13.81
C HIS A 284 7.62 -26.33 12.71
N VAL A 285 8.08 -26.41 11.46
CA VAL A 285 7.27 -26.99 10.39
C VAL A 285 7.22 -28.49 10.69
N GLY A 286 6.02 -29.02 10.96
CA GLY A 286 5.82 -30.39 11.44
C GLY A 286 6.38 -31.51 10.56
N ASP A 287 6.92 -31.17 9.38
CA ASP A 287 7.66 -32.07 8.51
C ASP A 287 9.02 -31.46 8.16
N ALA A 288 10.10 -31.99 8.76
CA ALA A 288 11.48 -31.59 8.46
C ALA A 288 11.84 -31.78 6.97
N ARG A 289 11.12 -32.65 6.24
CA ARG A 289 11.29 -32.80 4.79
C ARG A 289 10.82 -31.58 4.03
N VAL A 290 9.79 -30.88 4.51
CA VAL A 290 9.31 -29.65 3.84
C VAL A 290 10.35 -28.53 3.95
N ILE A 291 11.03 -28.43 5.10
CA ILE A 291 12.15 -27.50 5.28
C ILE A 291 13.34 -27.95 4.43
N ALA A 292 13.72 -29.24 4.50
CA ALA A 292 14.84 -29.78 3.73
C ALA A 292 14.62 -29.67 2.22
N ASP A 293 13.41 -29.92 1.71
CA ASP A 293 13.02 -29.75 0.32
C ASP A 293 13.07 -28.26 -0.05
N ALA A 294 12.53 -27.36 0.78
CA ALA A 294 12.64 -25.92 0.53
C ALA A 294 14.10 -25.43 0.48
N LEU A 295 14.97 -25.96 1.36
CA LEU A 295 16.40 -25.64 1.43
C LEU A 295 17.20 -26.25 0.26
N GLN A 296 16.95 -27.52 -0.06
CA GLN A 296 17.62 -28.24 -1.16
C GLN A 296 17.21 -27.66 -2.51
N ILE A 297 15.92 -27.36 -2.70
CA ILE A 297 15.40 -26.74 -3.91
C ILE A 297 15.92 -25.31 -4.06
N TYR A 298 16.10 -24.56 -2.97
CA TYR A 298 16.76 -23.25 -3.02
C TYR A 298 18.21 -23.33 -3.52
N GLN A 299 18.96 -24.32 -3.03
CA GLN A 299 20.35 -24.54 -3.45
C GLN A 299 20.44 -25.01 -4.92
N GLN A 300 19.40 -25.68 -5.43
CA GLN A 300 19.42 -26.38 -6.71
C GLN A 300 18.69 -25.65 -7.85
N TYR A 301 17.71 -24.79 -7.56
CA TYR A 301 16.87 -24.12 -8.57
C TYR A 301 17.01 -22.60 -8.58
N SER A 302 17.23 -22.06 -9.78
CA SER A 302 17.14 -20.63 -10.05
C SER A 302 15.67 -20.18 -10.16
N ARG A 303 15.34 -19.02 -9.57
CA ARG A 303 14.31 -18.01 -9.96
C ARG A 303 12.84 -18.41 -10.16
N GLU A 304 12.49 -19.64 -10.53
CA GLU A 304 11.14 -20.03 -10.99
C GLU A 304 10.32 -20.71 -9.88
N TRP A 305 10.92 -21.54 -9.02
CA TRP A 305 10.19 -22.25 -7.96
C TRP A 305 9.57 -21.33 -6.90
N PHE A 306 10.22 -20.22 -6.55
CA PHE A 306 9.67 -19.22 -5.62
C PHE A 306 8.29 -18.70 -6.07
N ARG A 307 8.04 -18.61 -7.39
CA ARG A 307 6.73 -18.19 -7.92
C ARG A 307 5.64 -19.24 -7.68
N GLU A 308 5.98 -20.51 -7.60
CA GLU A 308 5.00 -21.61 -7.55
C GLU A 308 4.71 -22.09 -6.13
N HIS A 309 5.73 -22.13 -5.26
CA HIS A 309 5.64 -22.82 -3.98
C HIS A 309 5.49 -21.92 -2.77
N ASN A 310 5.49 -20.60 -2.97
CA ASN A 310 4.97 -19.60 -2.04
C ASN A 310 5.46 -19.81 -0.60
N LEU A 311 6.64 -19.29 -0.27
CA LEU A 311 7.25 -19.37 1.06
C LEU A 311 6.31 -18.95 2.22
N TYR A 312 5.32 -18.11 1.93
CA TYR A 312 4.23 -17.80 2.86
C TYR A 312 3.28 -18.96 3.20
N LYS A 313 3.12 -19.95 2.33
CA LYS A 313 2.40 -21.20 2.61
C LYS A 313 3.12 -21.99 3.70
N LEU A 314 4.46 -22.03 3.68
CA LEU A 314 5.26 -22.66 4.73
C LEU A 314 5.08 -21.91 6.06
N LEU A 315 5.13 -20.58 6.03
CA LEU A 315 4.83 -19.76 7.22
C LEU A 315 3.44 -20.07 7.79
N ARG A 316 2.42 -20.23 6.94
CA ARG A 316 1.06 -20.61 7.39
C ARG A 316 0.96 -22.02 7.97
N GLN A 317 1.90 -22.91 7.63
CA GLN A 317 1.98 -24.27 8.15
C GLN A 317 2.79 -24.35 9.45
N CYS A 318 3.42 -23.25 9.88
CA CYS A 318 4.10 -23.21 11.16
C CYS A 318 3.08 -23.35 12.28
N THR A 319 3.22 -24.41 13.08
CA THR A 319 2.32 -24.71 14.19
C THR A 319 2.84 -24.23 15.53
N ASP A 320 4.10 -23.79 15.58
CA ASP A 320 4.73 -23.30 16.81
C ASP A 320 4.60 -21.79 16.96
N PHE A 321 4.17 -21.39 18.15
CA PHE A 321 3.89 -20.03 18.57
C PHE A 321 4.62 -19.76 19.88
N SER A 322 5.94 -19.91 19.85
CA SER A 322 6.75 -19.57 21.02
C SER A 322 6.49 -18.11 21.44
N ASP A 323 6.43 -17.87 22.75
CA ASP A 323 6.21 -16.51 23.27
C ASP A 323 7.33 -15.56 22.82
N GLU A 324 8.54 -16.08 22.61
CA GLU A 324 9.69 -15.34 22.10
C GLU A 324 9.46 -14.83 20.67
N ILE A 325 8.87 -15.64 19.79
CA ILE A 325 8.51 -15.19 18.43
C ILE A 325 7.46 -14.09 18.51
N HIS A 326 6.47 -14.25 19.39
CA HIS A 326 5.41 -13.24 19.58
C HIS A 326 5.96 -11.92 20.13
N GLN A 327 6.86 -11.96 21.10
CA GLN A 327 7.54 -10.78 21.63
C GLN A 327 8.38 -10.07 20.57
N ASN A 328 9.01 -10.82 19.66
CA ASN A 328 9.92 -10.29 18.64
C ASN A 328 9.28 -10.07 17.26
N ARG A 329 7.99 -10.35 17.08
CA ARG A 329 7.30 -10.32 15.78
C ARG A 329 7.42 -8.99 15.03
N ARG A 330 7.47 -7.85 15.73
CA ARG A 330 7.69 -6.53 15.10
C ARG A 330 9.08 -6.40 14.50
N THR A 331 10.11 -6.82 15.22
CA THR A 331 11.50 -6.83 14.74
C THR A 331 11.63 -7.78 13.54
N ILE A 332 11.02 -8.97 13.62
CA ILE A 332 10.99 -9.92 12.51
C ILE A 332 10.28 -9.30 11.31
N LEU A 333 9.12 -8.64 11.48
CA LEU A 333 8.41 -7.95 10.40
C LEU A 333 9.24 -6.83 9.76
N ARG A 334 10.07 -6.13 10.55
CA ARG A 334 10.96 -5.09 10.04
C ARG A 334 12.01 -5.67 9.09
N LEU A 335 12.61 -6.79 9.46
CA LEU A 335 13.55 -7.53 8.62
C LEU A 335 12.85 -8.22 7.45
N TRP A 336 11.64 -8.72 7.67
CA TRP A 336 10.88 -9.60 6.78
C TRP A 336 9.40 -9.18 6.66
N PRO A 337 9.05 -8.26 5.75
CA PRO A 337 7.68 -7.80 5.53
C PRO A 337 6.69 -8.93 5.19
N GLU A 338 7.14 -10.01 4.54
CA GLU A 338 6.33 -11.18 4.18
C GLU A 338 6.08 -12.12 5.37
N PHE A 339 6.78 -11.94 6.50
CA PHE A 339 6.47 -12.62 7.78
C PHE A 339 5.05 -12.37 8.27
N ILE A 340 4.37 -11.38 7.69
CA ILE A 340 2.95 -11.14 7.88
C ILE A 340 2.08 -12.39 7.68
N GLU A 341 2.49 -13.34 6.83
CA GLU A 341 1.70 -14.56 6.57
C GLU A 341 1.81 -15.58 7.70
N HIS A 342 2.74 -15.38 8.64
CA HIS A 342 2.89 -16.23 9.82
C HIS A 342 1.64 -16.15 10.74
N PRO A 343 1.23 -17.28 11.36
CA PRO A 343 0.11 -17.34 12.28
C PRO A 343 0.24 -16.48 13.54
N VAL A 344 1.45 -16.08 13.94
CA VAL A 344 1.69 -15.17 15.10
C VAL A 344 0.93 -13.83 15.03
N TRP A 345 0.35 -13.51 13.88
CA TRP A 345 -0.45 -12.30 13.64
C TRP A 345 -1.97 -12.52 13.70
N ASP A 346 -2.43 -13.72 14.03
CA ASP A 346 -3.87 -14.05 14.01
C ASP A 346 -4.67 -13.28 15.07
N ASP A 347 -4.02 -12.89 16.17
CA ASP A 347 -4.56 -11.96 17.18
C ASP A 347 -4.85 -10.55 16.61
N ILE A 348 -4.16 -10.16 15.54
CA ILE A 348 -4.30 -8.85 14.89
C ILE A 348 -5.17 -8.93 13.63
N LYS A 349 -5.18 -10.06 12.90
CA LYS A 349 -5.92 -10.25 11.63
C LYS A 349 -7.41 -10.59 11.81
N SER A 350 -8.07 -10.02 12.80
CA SER A 350 -9.45 -10.36 13.21
C SER A 350 -10.50 -10.25 12.10
N TRP A 351 -10.25 -9.53 11.00
CA TRP A 351 -11.17 -9.44 9.86
C TRP A 351 -11.27 -10.72 9.02
N LYS A 352 -10.24 -11.60 9.01
CA LYS A 352 -10.26 -12.83 8.22
C LYS A 352 -11.26 -13.86 8.78
N LEU A 353 -11.39 -13.95 10.10
CA LEU A 353 -12.27 -14.92 10.77
C LEU A 353 -13.77 -14.64 10.54
N LYS A 354 -14.17 -13.37 10.40
CA LYS A 354 -15.58 -13.01 10.16
C LYS A 354 -16.03 -13.34 8.73
N ARG A 355 -15.12 -13.39 7.76
CA ARG A 355 -15.46 -13.70 6.35
C ARG A 355 -15.66 -15.18 6.09
N SER A 356 -15.02 -16.06 6.87
CA SER A 356 -15.22 -17.51 6.77
C SER A 356 -16.50 -17.99 7.47
N GLY A 357 -16.98 -17.26 8.48
CA GLY A 357 -18.27 -17.54 9.14
C GLY A 357 -19.50 -17.14 8.31
N LEU A 358 -19.38 -16.15 7.43
CA LEU A 358 -20.48 -15.66 6.56
C LEU A 358 -20.71 -16.51 5.30
N ARG A 359 -20.16 -17.73 5.22
CA ARG A 359 -20.34 -18.65 4.08
C ARG A 359 -20.91 -20.03 4.47
N LYS A 360 -21.45 -20.19 5.67
CA LYS A 360 -21.99 -21.49 6.15
C LYS A 360 -23.39 -21.44 6.76
N GLU A 361 -24.17 -20.43 6.44
CA GLU A 361 -25.62 -20.43 6.72
C GLU A 361 -26.37 -20.01 5.46
N GLU A 362 -26.37 -20.91 4.47
CA GLU A 362 -27.42 -21.04 3.44
C GLU A 362 -27.65 -22.54 3.19
#